data_AF-A0A161MJB6-F1
#
_entry.id   AF-A0A161MJB6-F1
#
_cell.length_a   1.000
_cell.length_b   1.000
_cell.length_c   1.000
_cell.angle_alpha   90.00
_cell.angle_beta   90.00
_cell.angle_gamma   90.00
#
_symmetry.space_group_name_H-M   'P 1'
#
loop_
_entity.id
_entity.type
_entity.pdbx_description
1 polymer ?
#
loop_
_entity_poly.entity_id
_entity_poly.type
_entity_poly.pdbx_seq_one_letter_code
_entity_poly.pdbx_strand_id
1 'polypeptide(L)'
;FSEYFERNSRWTDKRPVPQLGGPDDTRDRVDKFYKFWYDFESWREYSYEDEEEKESGQDREERRWIEKQNRAVRAKRKKEEMCRIRNLVDMAYNADPRIVKFKQQDREKKEALKRAKAEAAKARHEELERIAKEEEERARREKEEAEALEKAKQKALKAEREAHKRALKRERKALRDECKERGYYVENQNDLVKHMEFTEKLCEMLSAKELEEFNTELRNGGKDVFLAKLDQVEKKLQDERQKMMQTSNRQGNGPGNSKSHSWTQDDINLLIKAVNLFPAGTSQRWEVVANFMKQHCKNGHGYNLSPKDVLSKAKELQSCDEQNARLKLAANKTAYKQLE
;
A
#
# COMPACT_ATOMS: atom_id res chain seq x y z
N PHE A 1 -11.68 67.61 -6.35
CA PHE A 1 -12.81 66.65 -6.28
C PHE A 1 -13.86 66.98 -5.21
N SER A 2 -13.50 67.47 -4.01
CA SER A 2 -14.46 67.75 -2.91
C SER A 2 -15.65 68.64 -3.34
N GLU A 3 -15.38 69.78 -3.97
CA GLU A 3 -16.42 70.72 -4.43
C GLU A 3 -17.44 70.09 -5.39
N TYR A 4 -16.98 69.21 -6.29
CA TYR A 4 -17.87 68.51 -7.21
C TYR A 4 -18.80 67.54 -6.47
N PHE A 5 -18.30 66.83 -5.46
CA PHE A 5 -19.13 65.94 -4.65
C PHE A 5 -20.12 66.73 -3.77
N GLU A 6 -19.71 67.85 -3.18
CA GLU A 6 -20.60 68.73 -2.42
C GLU A 6 -21.70 69.37 -3.28
N ARG A 7 -21.41 69.68 -4.54
CA ARG A 7 -22.44 70.19 -5.47
C ARG A 7 -23.47 69.13 -5.82
N ASN A 8 -23.03 67.89 -6.02
CA ASN A 8 -23.93 66.78 -6.37
C ASN A 8 -24.69 66.24 -5.14
N SER A 9 -24.15 66.39 -3.92
CA SER A 9 -24.79 65.88 -2.70
C SER A 9 -26.10 66.56 -2.32
N ARG A 10 -26.42 67.70 -2.97
CA ARG A 10 -27.71 68.38 -2.78
C ARG A 10 -28.88 67.57 -3.33
N TRP A 11 -28.61 66.69 -4.28
CA TRP A 11 -29.62 65.92 -5.01
C TRP A 11 -29.88 64.53 -4.42
N THR A 12 -29.48 64.26 -3.17
CA THR A 12 -29.75 62.96 -2.52
C THR A 12 -30.52 63.12 -1.21
N ASP A 13 -31.41 62.16 -0.94
CA ASP A 13 -32.18 62.09 0.30
C ASP A 13 -31.46 61.26 1.39
N LYS A 14 -30.44 60.47 1.00
CA LYS A 14 -29.68 59.63 1.94
C LYS A 14 -28.71 60.49 2.75
N ARG A 15 -29.00 60.66 4.05
CA ARG A 15 -28.17 61.41 5.00
C ARG A 15 -27.70 60.51 6.15
N PRO A 16 -26.49 60.72 6.71
CA PRO A 16 -25.51 61.77 6.36
C PRO A 16 -24.71 61.42 5.10
N VAL A 17 -24.40 62.43 4.28
CA VAL A 17 -23.56 62.28 3.08
C VAL A 17 -22.09 62.20 3.50
N PRO A 18 -21.36 61.12 3.19
CA PRO A 18 -19.93 61.02 3.49
C PRO A 18 -19.13 62.09 2.73
N GLN A 19 -18.21 62.74 3.44
CA GLN A 19 -17.25 63.69 2.85
C GLN A 19 -16.02 62.95 2.33
N LEU A 20 -15.34 63.53 1.33
CA LEU A 20 -14.13 62.95 0.71
C LEU A 20 -12.99 62.75 1.72
N GLY A 21 -12.94 63.62 2.74
CA GLY A 21 -12.02 63.51 3.85
C GLY A 21 -10.59 63.98 3.55
N GLY A 22 -9.65 63.61 4.42
CA GLY A 22 -8.24 64.01 4.40
C GLY A 22 -7.28 62.90 3.97
N PRO A 23 -5.98 63.23 3.80
CA PRO A 23 -4.96 62.29 3.32
C PRO A 23 -4.71 61.10 4.25
N ASP A 24 -4.94 61.27 5.56
CA ASP A 24 -4.67 60.25 6.59
C ASP A 24 -5.91 59.47 7.03
N ASP A 25 -7.01 59.55 6.26
CA ASP A 25 -8.22 58.81 6.59
C ASP A 25 -8.03 57.30 6.49
N THR A 26 -8.73 56.58 7.38
CA THR A 26 -8.72 55.12 7.38
C THR A 26 -9.36 54.55 6.13
N ARG A 27 -8.89 53.38 5.71
CA ARG A 27 -9.44 52.65 4.55
C ARG A 27 -10.95 52.49 4.64
N ASP A 28 -11.47 52.12 5.81
CA ASP A 28 -12.91 51.93 6.01
C ASP A 28 -13.72 53.21 5.75
N ARG A 29 -13.17 54.39 6.09
CA ARG A 29 -13.83 55.66 5.84
C ARG A 29 -13.83 56.00 4.35
N VAL A 30 -12.70 55.78 3.68
CA VAL A 30 -12.56 55.99 2.23
C VAL A 30 -13.48 55.03 1.46
N ASP A 31 -13.54 53.76 1.85
CA ASP A 31 -14.42 52.76 1.24
C ASP A 31 -15.90 53.09 1.45
N LYS A 32 -16.29 53.55 2.64
CA LYS A 32 -17.66 54.04 2.90
C LYS A 32 -18.03 55.23 2.03
N PHE A 33 -17.10 56.16 1.79
CA PHE A 33 -17.31 57.29 0.90
C PHE A 33 -17.57 56.84 -0.54
N TYR A 34 -16.68 56.04 -1.12
CA TYR A 34 -16.85 55.58 -2.51
C TYR A 34 -18.07 54.67 -2.67
N LYS A 35 -18.36 53.81 -1.68
CA LYS A 35 -19.57 52.98 -1.69
C LYS A 35 -20.84 53.81 -1.76
N PHE A 36 -20.96 54.86 -0.94
CA PHE A 36 -22.10 55.77 -0.99
C PHE A 36 -22.27 56.41 -2.37
N TRP A 37 -21.17 56.84 -2.99
CA TRP A 37 -21.20 57.51 -4.29
C TRP A 37 -21.42 56.55 -5.48
N TYR A 38 -21.00 55.29 -5.38
CA TYR A 38 -21.34 54.26 -6.37
C TYR A 38 -22.83 53.86 -6.29
N ASP A 39 -23.39 53.87 -5.08
CA ASP A 39 -24.80 53.61 -4.79
C ASP A 39 -25.64 54.91 -4.78
N PHE A 40 -25.12 55.98 -5.39
CA PHE A 40 -25.73 57.31 -5.37
C PHE A 40 -27.08 57.30 -6.08
N GLU A 41 -28.07 57.88 -5.41
CA GLU A 41 -29.44 57.99 -5.91
C GLU A 41 -29.87 59.45 -5.88
N SER A 42 -30.27 59.94 -7.05
CA SER A 42 -30.68 61.33 -7.26
C SER A 42 -32.19 61.47 -7.29
N TRP A 43 -32.71 62.42 -6.50
CA TRP A 43 -34.10 62.88 -6.58
C TRP A 43 -34.29 63.94 -7.67
N ARG A 44 -33.22 64.39 -8.35
CA ARG A 44 -33.30 65.40 -9.40
C ARG A 44 -34.28 65.01 -10.51
N GLU A 45 -35.22 65.90 -10.79
CA GLU A 45 -36.25 65.74 -11.82
C GLU A 45 -35.92 66.57 -13.07
N TYR A 46 -36.37 66.08 -14.23
CA TYR A 46 -36.13 66.67 -15.55
C TYR A 46 -37.44 67.07 -16.25
N SER A 47 -38.49 67.35 -15.47
CA SER A 47 -39.82 67.73 -15.97
C SER A 47 -39.84 69.03 -16.76
N TYR A 48 -38.85 69.92 -16.56
CA TYR A 48 -38.71 71.15 -17.34
C TYR A 48 -38.22 70.94 -18.78
N GLU A 49 -37.77 69.71 -19.12
CA GLU A 49 -37.36 69.31 -20.48
C GLU A 49 -38.45 68.49 -21.21
N ASP A 50 -39.66 68.40 -20.64
CA ASP A 50 -40.79 67.73 -21.30
C ASP A 50 -41.23 68.57 -22.52
N GLU A 51 -41.20 67.99 -23.73
CA GLU A 51 -41.41 68.71 -25.01
C GLU A 51 -42.87 69.14 -25.24
N GLU A 52 -43.83 68.35 -24.75
CA GLU A 52 -45.26 68.65 -24.85
C GLU A 52 -45.95 68.50 -23.50
N GLU A 53 -46.78 69.48 -23.13
CA GLU A 53 -47.61 69.39 -21.93
C GLU A 53 -48.68 68.32 -22.12
N LYS A 54 -48.87 67.45 -21.12
CA LYS A 54 -49.88 66.39 -21.16
C LYS A 54 -51.31 66.88 -21.49
N GLU A 55 -51.60 68.16 -21.27
CA GLU A 55 -52.90 68.78 -21.53
C GLU A 55 -53.11 69.19 -22.99
N SER A 56 -52.07 69.17 -23.83
CA SER A 56 -52.15 69.48 -25.27
C SER A 56 -52.78 68.36 -26.11
N GLY A 57 -52.84 67.12 -25.59
CA GLY A 57 -53.41 65.99 -26.31
C GLY A 57 -54.93 66.06 -26.40
N GLN A 58 -55.44 65.94 -27.63
CA GLN A 58 -56.87 66.06 -27.96
C GLN A 58 -57.67 64.82 -27.52
N ASP A 59 -57.05 63.64 -27.58
CA ASP A 59 -57.66 62.38 -27.12
C ASP A 59 -56.93 61.74 -25.92
N ARG A 60 -57.60 60.84 -25.19
CA ARG A 60 -57.01 60.08 -24.07
C ARG A 60 -55.79 59.27 -24.49
N GLU A 61 -55.78 58.70 -25.70
CA GLU A 61 -54.64 57.93 -26.20
C GLU A 61 -53.44 58.83 -26.50
N GLU A 62 -53.68 60.01 -27.07
CA GLU A 62 -52.66 61.02 -27.33
C GLU A 62 -52.02 61.52 -26.03
N ARG A 63 -52.84 61.83 -25.00
CA ARG A 63 -52.33 62.22 -23.67
C ARG A 63 -51.48 61.12 -23.01
N ARG A 64 -51.83 59.85 -23.21
CA ARG A 64 -51.02 58.71 -22.74
C ARG A 64 -49.72 58.57 -23.52
N TRP A 65 -49.75 58.83 -24.82
CA TRP A 65 -48.58 58.76 -25.67
C TRP A 65 -47.57 59.88 -25.34
N ILE A 66 -48.04 61.12 -25.17
CA ILE A 66 -47.24 62.26 -24.71
C ILE A 66 -46.58 61.97 -23.36
N GLU A 67 -47.36 61.49 -22.37
CA GLU A 67 -46.79 61.14 -21.05
C GLU A 67 -45.74 60.03 -21.15
N LYS A 68 -45.92 59.07 -22.06
CA LYS A 68 -44.96 57.99 -22.31
C LYS A 68 -43.66 58.52 -22.94
N GLN A 69 -43.74 59.43 -23.90
CA GLN A 69 -42.57 60.07 -24.50
C GLN A 69 -41.81 60.92 -23.48
N ASN A 70 -42.50 61.79 -22.74
CA ASN A 70 -41.89 62.61 -21.70
C ASN A 70 -41.23 61.75 -20.61
N ARG A 71 -41.89 60.66 -20.19
CA ARG A 71 -41.29 59.70 -19.24
C ARG A 71 -40.02 59.06 -19.80
N ALA A 72 -39.99 58.72 -21.08
CA ALA A 72 -38.81 58.15 -21.73
C ALA A 72 -37.66 59.17 -21.82
N VAL A 73 -37.94 60.43 -22.17
CA VAL A 73 -36.96 61.53 -22.21
C VAL A 73 -36.39 61.78 -20.82
N ARG A 74 -37.24 61.90 -19.79
CA ARG A 74 -36.81 62.05 -18.39
C ARG A 74 -35.96 60.87 -17.91
N ALA A 75 -36.36 59.64 -18.24
CA ALA A 75 -35.58 58.45 -17.89
C ALA A 75 -34.21 58.44 -18.57
N LYS A 76 -34.11 58.86 -19.84
CA LYS A 76 -32.85 58.99 -20.58
C LYS A 76 -31.94 60.01 -19.91
N ARG A 77 -32.44 61.20 -19.56
CA ARG A 77 -31.68 62.24 -18.85
C ARG A 77 -31.22 61.79 -17.47
N LYS A 78 -32.09 61.12 -16.70
CA LYS A 78 -31.70 60.54 -15.41
C LYS A 78 -30.58 59.53 -15.57
N LYS A 79 -30.62 58.69 -16.62
CA LYS A 79 -29.55 57.73 -16.92
C LYS A 79 -28.24 58.41 -17.31
N GLU A 80 -28.29 59.45 -18.16
CA GLU A 80 -27.13 60.25 -18.55
C GLU A 80 -26.47 60.92 -17.33
N GLU A 81 -27.27 61.49 -16.43
CA GLU A 81 -26.78 62.10 -15.19
C GLU A 81 -26.15 61.07 -14.24
N MET A 82 -26.77 59.90 -14.06
CA MET A 82 -26.18 58.83 -13.25
C MET A 82 -24.88 58.30 -13.86
N CYS A 83 -24.78 58.24 -15.19
CA CYS A 83 -23.55 57.92 -15.89
C CYS A 83 -22.47 58.99 -15.63
N ARG A 84 -22.83 60.28 -15.73
CA ARG A 84 -21.93 61.40 -15.43
C ARG A 84 -21.38 61.33 -14.01
N ILE A 85 -22.23 61.05 -13.02
CA ILE A 85 -21.80 60.90 -11.63
C ILE A 85 -20.89 59.68 -11.46
N ARG A 86 -21.23 58.52 -12.05
CA ARG A 86 -20.37 57.33 -12.00
C ARG A 86 -18.99 57.60 -12.60
N ASN A 87 -18.92 58.26 -13.75
CA ASN A 87 -17.64 58.64 -14.37
C ASN A 87 -16.83 59.60 -13.49
N LEU A 88 -17.49 60.54 -12.80
CA LEU A 88 -16.83 61.42 -11.83
C LEU A 88 -16.25 60.61 -10.65
N VAL A 89 -17.00 59.63 -10.14
CA VAL A 89 -16.57 58.74 -9.06
C VAL A 89 -15.37 57.90 -9.49
N ASP A 90 -15.42 57.31 -10.68
CA ASP A 90 -14.33 56.51 -11.24
C ASP A 90 -13.06 57.34 -11.43
N MET A 91 -13.20 58.56 -11.97
CA MET A 91 -12.08 59.48 -12.12
C MET A 91 -11.47 59.86 -10.77
N ALA A 92 -12.29 60.15 -9.76
CA ALA A 92 -11.83 60.44 -8.41
C ALA A 92 -11.17 59.22 -7.77
N TYR A 93 -11.73 58.02 -7.93
CA TYR A 93 -11.21 56.78 -7.36
C TYR A 93 -9.84 56.40 -7.95
N ASN A 94 -9.67 56.59 -9.26
CA ASN A 94 -8.41 56.33 -9.95
C ASN A 94 -7.33 57.37 -9.64
N ALA A 95 -7.72 58.61 -9.36
CA ALA A 95 -6.79 59.69 -9.02
C ALA A 95 -6.45 59.78 -7.52
N ASP A 96 -7.18 59.09 -6.63
CA ASP A 96 -6.98 59.19 -5.17
C ASP A 96 -5.69 58.47 -4.70
N PRO A 97 -4.70 59.20 -4.13
CA PRO A 97 -3.45 58.60 -3.66
C PRO A 97 -3.64 57.54 -2.57
N ARG A 98 -4.69 57.65 -1.74
CA ARG A 98 -4.99 56.71 -0.65
C ARG A 98 -5.38 55.35 -1.22
N ILE A 99 -6.22 55.35 -2.25
CA ILE A 99 -6.64 54.13 -2.96
C ILE A 99 -5.43 53.46 -3.63
N VAL A 100 -4.56 54.24 -4.25
CA VAL A 100 -3.31 53.71 -4.83
C VAL A 100 -2.45 53.04 -3.76
N LYS A 101 -2.27 53.70 -2.60
CA LYS A 101 -1.52 53.14 -1.46
C LYS A 101 -2.16 51.85 -0.93
N PHE A 102 -3.48 51.81 -0.75
CA PHE A 102 -4.17 50.61 -0.28
C PHE A 102 -4.06 49.44 -1.27
N LYS A 103 -4.21 49.71 -2.58
CA LYS A 103 -4.02 48.69 -3.63
C LYS A 103 -2.59 48.14 -3.63
N GLN A 104 -1.58 48.99 -3.46
CA GLN A 104 -0.19 48.57 -3.38
C GLN A 104 0.06 47.71 -2.13
N GLN A 105 -0.44 48.14 -0.97
CA GLN A 105 -0.33 47.37 0.28
C GLN A 105 -1.02 46.00 0.21
N ASP A 106 -2.19 45.92 -0.43
CA ASP A 106 -2.89 44.64 -0.61
C ASP A 106 -2.14 43.71 -1.56
N ARG A 107 -1.56 44.26 -2.63
CA ARG A 107 -0.70 43.51 -3.55
C ARG A 107 0.52 42.97 -2.83
N GLU A 108 1.22 43.79 -2.06
CA GLU A 108 2.40 43.40 -1.29
C GLU A 108 2.06 42.35 -0.24
N LYS A 109 0.95 42.50 0.51
CA LYS A 109 0.49 41.49 1.47
C LYS A 109 0.19 40.16 0.79
N LYS A 110 -0.47 40.19 -0.38
CA LYS A 110 -0.79 38.98 -1.14
C LYS A 110 0.47 38.30 -1.70
N GLU A 111 1.43 39.08 -2.21
CA GLU A 111 2.71 38.58 -2.70
C GLU A 111 3.57 38.02 -1.55
N ALA A 112 3.61 38.70 -0.40
CA ALA A 112 4.29 38.23 0.81
C ALA A 112 3.68 36.93 1.34
N LEU A 113 2.35 36.82 1.39
CA LEU A 113 1.66 35.58 1.79
C LEU A 113 1.96 34.43 0.82
N LYS A 114 1.97 34.69 -0.50
CA LYS A 114 2.33 33.69 -1.51
C LYS A 114 3.78 33.25 -1.36
N ARG A 115 4.71 34.18 -1.11
CA ARG A 115 6.13 33.91 -0.90
C ARG A 115 6.35 33.08 0.36
N ALA A 116 5.75 33.47 1.48
CA ALA A 116 5.83 32.74 2.75
C ALA A 116 5.29 31.30 2.62
N LYS A 117 4.18 31.11 1.89
CA LYS A 117 3.63 29.76 1.63
C LYS A 117 4.55 28.92 0.75
N ALA A 118 5.15 29.51 -0.29
CA ALA A 118 6.08 28.82 -1.17
C ALA A 118 7.36 28.41 -0.43
N GLU A 119 7.90 29.29 0.41
CA GLU A 119 9.09 29.01 1.23
C GLU A 119 8.81 27.93 2.28
N ALA A 120 7.67 27.99 2.98
CA ALA A 120 7.26 26.94 3.91
C ALA A 120 7.05 25.58 3.23
N ALA A 121 6.54 25.56 1.99
CA ALA A 121 6.40 24.34 1.22
C ALA A 121 7.75 23.77 0.77
N LYS A 122 8.68 24.64 0.33
CA LYS A 122 10.03 24.25 -0.05
C LYS A 122 10.82 23.67 1.13
N ALA A 123 10.77 24.33 2.30
CA ALA A 123 11.42 23.84 3.51
C ALA A 123 10.90 22.46 3.95
N ARG A 124 9.58 22.22 3.87
CA ARG A 124 8.98 20.90 4.16
C ARG A 124 9.44 19.84 3.16
N HIS A 125 9.53 20.17 1.88
CA HIS A 125 10.01 19.23 0.86
C HIS A 125 11.48 18.87 1.09
N GLU A 126 12.34 19.85 1.37
CA GLU A 126 13.76 19.64 1.65
C GLU A 126 13.98 18.78 2.90
N GLU A 127 13.18 18.97 3.96
CA GLU A 127 13.25 18.13 5.16
C GLU A 127 12.80 16.70 4.91
N LEU A 128 11.70 16.49 4.19
CA LEU A 128 11.24 15.14 3.80
C LEU A 128 12.25 14.43 2.91
N GLU A 129 12.89 15.15 1.98
CA GLU A 129 13.93 14.59 1.11
C GLU A 129 15.19 14.20 1.91
N ARG A 130 15.58 15.01 2.91
CA ARG A 130 16.69 14.67 3.81
C ARG A 130 16.38 13.40 4.62
N ILE A 131 15.17 13.30 5.19
CA ILE A 131 14.73 12.13 5.95
C ILE A 131 14.71 10.88 5.05
N ALA A 132 14.16 10.98 3.84
CA ALA A 132 14.11 9.86 2.90
C ALA A 132 15.52 9.36 2.50
N LYS A 133 16.47 10.28 2.28
CA LYS A 133 17.88 9.92 1.99
C LYS A 133 18.55 9.22 3.18
N GLU A 134 18.32 9.70 4.41
CA GLU A 134 18.85 9.06 5.62
C GLU A 134 18.25 7.66 5.85
N GLU A 135 16.96 7.48 5.60
CA GLU A 135 16.29 6.17 5.68
C GLU A 135 16.77 5.20 4.60
N GLU A 136 16.95 5.67 3.35
CA GLU A 136 17.48 4.84 2.26
C GLU A 136 18.91 4.39 2.55
N GLU A 137 19.76 5.29 3.07
CA GLU A 137 21.13 4.93 3.43
C GLU A 137 21.17 3.93 4.60
N ARG A 138 20.33 4.12 5.61
CA ARG A 138 20.21 3.16 6.73
C ARG A 138 19.73 1.80 6.24
N ALA A 139 18.71 1.75 5.39
CA ALA A 139 18.20 0.50 4.81
C ALA A 139 19.23 -0.21 3.93
N ARG A 140 20.10 0.53 3.21
CA ARG A 140 21.20 -0.05 2.44
C ARG A 140 22.25 -0.67 3.35
N ARG A 141 22.65 0.02 4.42
CA ARG A 141 23.62 -0.48 5.41
C ARG A 141 23.09 -1.72 6.13
N GLU A 142 21.84 -1.72 6.57
CA GLU A 142 21.22 -2.87 7.24
C GLU A 142 21.13 -4.10 6.31
N LYS A 143 20.83 -3.90 5.02
CA LYS A 143 20.83 -5.00 4.02
C LYS A 143 22.23 -5.57 3.79
N GLU A 144 23.24 -4.72 3.69
CA GLU A 144 24.63 -5.15 3.50
C GLU A 144 25.15 -5.93 4.72
N GLU A 145 24.84 -5.46 5.93
CA GLU A 145 25.18 -6.16 7.17
C GLU A 145 24.44 -7.50 7.30
N ALA A 146 23.15 -7.55 6.95
CA ALA A 146 22.37 -8.79 6.96
C ALA A 146 22.91 -9.83 5.95
N GLU A 147 23.25 -9.39 4.72
CA GLU A 147 23.84 -10.25 3.70
C GLU A 147 25.24 -10.74 4.11
N ALA A 148 26.06 -9.89 4.72
CA ALA A 148 27.36 -10.27 5.25
C ALA A 148 27.25 -11.31 6.37
N LEU A 149 26.30 -11.12 7.30
CA LEU A 149 26.02 -12.06 8.38
C LEU A 149 25.53 -13.41 7.84
N GLU A 150 24.65 -13.40 6.84
CA GLU A 150 24.14 -14.64 6.22
C GLU A 150 25.27 -15.39 5.49
N LYS A 151 26.08 -14.69 4.70
CA LYS A 151 27.27 -15.28 4.03
C LYS A 151 28.25 -15.87 5.05
N ALA A 152 28.49 -15.19 6.16
CA ALA A 152 29.34 -15.68 7.24
C ALA A 152 28.78 -16.97 7.87
N LYS A 153 27.47 -17.01 8.18
CA LYS A 153 26.80 -18.20 8.70
C LYS A 153 26.84 -19.38 7.72
N GLN A 154 26.59 -19.13 6.43
CA GLN A 154 26.65 -20.17 5.41
C GLN A 154 28.08 -20.72 5.24
N LYS A 155 29.10 -19.85 5.28
CA LYS A 155 30.51 -20.27 5.21
C LYS A 155 30.91 -21.09 6.44
N ALA A 156 30.49 -20.69 7.64
CA ALA A 156 30.73 -21.43 8.88
C ALA A 156 30.10 -22.83 8.83
N LEU A 157 28.82 -22.94 8.42
CA LEU A 157 28.13 -24.22 8.29
C LEU A 157 28.79 -25.14 7.26
N LYS A 158 29.25 -24.59 6.12
CA LYS A 158 29.99 -25.37 5.12
C LYS A 158 31.32 -25.88 5.67
N ALA A 159 32.07 -25.03 6.37
CA ALA A 159 33.34 -25.40 6.99
C ALA A 159 33.16 -26.50 8.04
N GLU A 160 32.13 -26.42 8.88
CA GLU A 160 31.80 -27.44 9.89
C GLU A 160 31.43 -28.78 9.23
N ARG A 161 30.59 -28.76 8.19
CA ARG A 161 30.23 -29.98 7.43
C ARG A 161 31.45 -30.63 6.76
N GLU A 162 32.34 -29.83 6.19
CA GLU A 162 33.58 -30.35 5.60
C GLU A 162 34.52 -30.93 6.66
N ALA A 163 34.66 -30.28 7.81
CA ALA A 163 35.44 -30.79 8.93
C ALA A 163 34.89 -32.13 9.44
N HIS A 164 33.57 -32.24 9.62
CA HIS A 164 32.92 -33.49 10.02
C HIS A 164 33.12 -34.63 9.00
N LYS A 165 32.99 -34.34 7.70
CA LYS A 165 33.27 -35.34 6.64
C LYS A 165 34.73 -35.79 6.63
N ARG A 166 35.67 -34.86 6.83
CA ARG A 166 37.11 -35.17 6.91
C ARG A 166 37.43 -36.03 8.14
N ALA A 167 36.85 -35.72 9.29
CA ALA A 167 36.98 -36.52 10.51
C ALA A 167 36.43 -37.94 10.29
N LEU A 168 35.19 -38.08 9.81
CA LEU A 168 34.61 -39.39 9.48
C LEU A 168 35.47 -40.20 8.50
N LYS A 169 36.00 -39.56 7.45
CA LYS A 169 36.86 -40.25 6.47
C LYS A 169 38.16 -40.75 7.10
N ARG A 170 38.77 -39.96 8.00
CA ARG A 170 39.97 -40.33 8.74
C ARG A 170 39.72 -41.53 9.64
N GLU A 171 38.68 -41.48 10.46
CA GLU A 171 38.40 -42.53 11.44
C GLU A 171 37.94 -43.84 10.79
N ARG A 172 37.13 -43.79 9.72
CA ARG A 172 36.79 -44.99 8.93
C ARG A 172 38.01 -45.62 8.27
N LYS A 173 38.97 -44.81 7.80
CA LYS A 173 40.23 -45.31 7.25
C LYS A 173 41.05 -45.98 8.35
N ALA A 174 41.20 -45.32 9.50
CA ALA A 174 41.93 -45.85 10.64
C ALA A 174 41.36 -47.20 11.12
N LEU A 175 40.03 -47.33 11.21
CA LEU A 175 39.39 -48.60 11.57
C LEU A 175 39.69 -49.72 10.57
N ARG A 176 39.53 -49.43 9.27
CA ARG A 176 39.81 -50.40 8.21
C ARG A 176 41.26 -50.84 8.18
N ASP A 177 42.19 -49.92 8.36
CA ASP A 177 43.62 -50.23 8.35
C ASP A 177 44.00 -51.08 9.57
N GLU A 178 43.52 -50.73 10.76
CA GLU A 178 43.77 -51.49 12.00
C GLU A 178 43.20 -52.91 11.91
N CYS A 179 41.97 -53.07 11.42
CA CYS A 179 41.37 -54.39 11.20
C CYS A 179 42.16 -55.21 10.16
N LYS A 180 42.67 -54.59 9.08
CA LYS A 180 43.46 -55.30 8.06
C LYS A 180 44.82 -55.73 8.58
N GLU A 181 45.52 -54.85 9.28
CA GLU A 181 46.86 -55.12 9.82
C GLU A 181 46.86 -56.29 10.81
N ARG A 182 45.77 -56.47 11.56
CA ARG A 182 45.57 -57.56 12.52
C ARG A 182 44.78 -58.75 11.97
N GLY A 183 44.61 -58.83 10.65
CA GLY A 183 43.99 -59.98 9.98
C GLY A 183 42.51 -60.19 10.32
N TYR A 184 41.77 -59.10 10.55
CA TYR A 184 40.34 -59.09 10.91
C TYR A 184 39.97 -59.91 12.15
N TYR A 185 40.96 -60.24 12.99
CA TYR A 185 40.79 -60.98 14.24
C TYR A 185 40.11 -62.36 14.09
N VAL A 186 40.24 -62.99 12.93
CA VAL A 186 39.61 -64.28 12.61
C VAL A 186 40.30 -65.46 13.30
N GLU A 187 39.52 -66.47 13.71
CA GLU A 187 40.03 -67.79 14.09
C GLU A 187 39.84 -68.82 12.97
N ASN A 188 38.74 -68.68 12.21
CA ASN A 188 38.37 -69.56 11.10
C ASN A 188 38.09 -68.73 9.84
N GLN A 189 38.36 -69.30 8.67
CA GLN A 189 38.19 -68.61 7.37
C GLN A 189 36.72 -68.21 7.09
N ASN A 190 35.75 -68.88 7.74
CA ASN A 190 34.33 -68.59 7.65
C ASN A 190 33.91 -67.27 8.34
N ASP A 191 34.73 -66.75 9.27
CA ASP A 191 34.38 -65.53 10.03
C ASP A 191 34.97 -64.25 9.41
N LEU A 192 35.86 -64.39 8.43
CA LEU A 192 36.47 -63.27 7.72
C LEU A 192 35.43 -62.36 7.08
N VAL A 193 34.47 -62.94 6.34
CA VAL A 193 33.40 -62.17 5.68
C VAL A 193 32.54 -61.45 6.72
N LYS A 194 32.20 -62.11 7.83
CA LYS A 194 31.39 -61.52 8.91
C LYS A 194 32.11 -60.37 9.60
N HIS A 195 33.40 -60.51 9.89
CA HIS A 195 34.19 -59.45 10.54
C HIS A 195 34.46 -58.27 9.58
N MET A 196 34.61 -58.53 8.29
CA MET A 196 34.68 -57.48 7.26
C MET A 196 33.36 -56.70 7.14
N GLU A 197 32.23 -57.41 7.03
CA GLU A 197 30.89 -56.80 7.01
C GLU A 197 30.62 -56.00 8.28
N PHE A 198 31.01 -56.53 9.44
CA PHE A 198 30.89 -55.83 10.71
C PHE A 198 31.72 -54.53 10.73
N THR A 199 32.94 -54.55 10.21
CA THR A 199 33.81 -53.38 10.13
C THR A 199 33.20 -52.26 9.25
N GLU A 200 32.62 -52.62 8.11
CA GLU A 200 31.92 -51.63 7.26
C GLU A 200 30.63 -51.13 7.91
N LYS A 201 29.89 -52.01 8.57
CA LYS A 201 28.69 -51.63 9.33
C LYS A 201 29.01 -50.64 10.47
N LEU A 202 30.12 -50.84 11.19
CA LEU A 202 30.60 -49.88 12.17
C LEU A 202 30.97 -48.54 11.53
N CYS A 203 31.64 -48.56 10.37
CA CYS A 203 31.96 -47.34 9.63
C CYS A 203 30.69 -46.55 9.26
N GLU A 204 29.59 -47.22 8.94
CA GLU A 204 28.33 -46.58 8.55
C GLU A 204 27.52 -46.07 9.75
N MET A 205 27.47 -46.84 10.84
CA MET A 205 26.60 -46.55 11.99
C MET A 205 27.18 -45.53 12.98
N LEU A 206 28.51 -45.49 13.14
CA LEU A 206 29.13 -44.68 14.18
C LEU A 206 29.49 -43.28 13.67
N SER A 207 29.35 -42.29 14.57
CA SER A 207 29.81 -40.93 14.35
C SER A 207 31.34 -40.84 14.38
N ALA A 208 31.91 -39.69 13.97
CA ALA A 208 33.36 -39.50 13.97
C ALA A 208 33.97 -39.70 15.36
N LYS A 209 33.32 -39.18 16.40
CA LYS A 209 33.77 -39.28 17.78
C LYS A 209 33.71 -40.72 18.30
N GLU A 210 32.62 -41.44 18.01
CA GLU A 210 32.46 -42.83 18.43
C GLU A 210 33.43 -43.76 17.69
N LEU A 211 33.75 -43.48 16.43
CA LEU A 211 34.79 -44.21 15.69
C LEU A 211 36.18 -43.93 16.24
N GLU A 212 36.49 -42.69 16.61
CA GLU A 212 37.77 -42.33 17.23
C GLU A 212 37.96 -43.03 18.59
N GLU A 213 36.94 -43.01 19.44
CA GLU A 213 36.90 -43.72 20.72
C GLU A 213 37.09 -45.23 20.49
N PHE A 214 36.32 -45.82 19.57
CA PHE A 214 36.42 -47.25 19.27
C PHE A 214 37.77 -47.64 18.64
N ASN A 215 38.33 -46.82 17.75
CA ASN A 215 39.67 -47.03 17.19
C ASN A 215 40.74 -47.04 18.28
N THR A 216 40.60 -46.17 19.29
CA THR A 216 41.52 -46.09 20.42
C THR A 216 41.40 -47.32 21.31
N GLU A 217 40.17 -47.73 21.64
CA GLU A 217 39.91 -48.96 22.40
C GLU A 217 40.41 -50.20 21.67
N LEU A 218 40.22 -50.26 20.34
CA LEU A 218 40.63 -51.39 19.51
C LEU A 218 42.16 -51.52 19.44
N ARG A 219 42.90 -50.41 19.35
CA ARG A 219 44.37 -50.41 19.38
C ARG A 219 44.92 -50.98 20.70
N ASN A 220 44.23 -50.71 21.81
CA ASN A 220 44.67 -51.09 23.16
C ASN A 220 44.21 -52.48 23.58
N GLY A 221 42.96 -52.85 23.29
CA GLY A 221 42.35 -54.10 23.75
C GLY A 221 42.22 -55.18 22.67
N GLY A 222 42.57 -54.89 21.42
CA GLY A 222 42.69 -55.87 20.35
C GLY A 222 41.41 -56.68 20.11
N LYS A 223 41.55 -58.01 20.03
CA LYS A 223 40.50 -58.93 19.60
C LYS A 223 39.27 -58.94 20.52
N ASP A 224 39.46 -58.91 21.84
CA ASP A 224 38.35 -59.01 22.80
C ASP A 224 37.43 -57.79 22.71
N VAL A 225 38.00 -56.61 22.50
CA VAL A 225 37.25 -55.36 22.27
C VAL A 225 36.49 -55.41 20.95
N PHE A 226 37.10 -55.95 19.90
CA PHE A 226 36.43 -56.12 18.60
C PHE A 226 35.21 -57.03 18.69
N LEU A 227 35.35 -58.20 19.33
CA LEU A 227 34.27 -59.18 19.49
C LEU A 227 33.18 -58.68 20.44
N ALA A 228 33.54 -58.01 21.54
CA ALA A 228 32.57 -57.41 22.45
C ALA A 228 31.74 -56.33 21.75
N LYS A 229 32.36 -55.53 20.87
CA LYS A 229 31.63 -54.54 20.07
C LYS A 229 30.73 -55.18 19.03
N LEU A 230 31.15 -56.30 18.45
CA LEU A 230 30.37 -57.09 17.50
C LEU A 230 29.08 -57.59 18.15
N ASP A 231 29.19 -58.25 19.31
CA ASP A 231 28.03 -58.73 20.07
C ASP A 231 27.11 -57.56 20.49
N GLN A 232 27.69 -56.45 20.96
CA GLN A 232 26.91 -55.27 21.35
C GLN A 232 26.09 -54.70 20.19
N VAL A 233 26.66 -54.60 18.99
CA VAL A 233 25.98 -54.05 17.80
C VAL A 233 24.96 -55.05 17.24
N GLU A 234 25.26 -56.34 17.27
CA GLU A 234 24.34 -57.38 16.84
C GLU A 234 23.10 -57.43 17.75
N LYS A 235 23.30 -57.39 19.07
CA LYS A 235 22.22 -57.30 20.06
C LYS A 235 21.36 -56.05 19.86
N LYS A 236 21.99 -54.88 19.66
CA LYS A 236 21.26 -53.64 19.38
C LYS A 236 20.41 -53.74 18.10
N LEU A 237 20.95 -54.31 17.02
CA LEU A 237 20.19 -54.46 15.77
C LEU A 237 19.03 -55.45 15.93
N GLN A 238 19.21 -56.54 16.69
CA GLN A 238 18.14 -57.48 17.01
C GLN A 238 17.03 -56.81 17.83
N ASP A 239 17.40 -56.02 18.83
CA ASP A 239 16.45 -55.25 19.64
C ASP A 239 15.66 -54.22 18.80
N GLU A 240 16.33 -53.51 17.88
CA GLU A 240 15.68 -52.57 16.95
C GLU A 240 14.72 -53.29 16.00
N ARG A 241 15.13 -54.44 15.45
CA ARG A 241 14.28 -55.26 14.58
C ARG A 241 13.05 -55.78 15.32
N GLN A 242 13.20 -56.22 16.57
CA GLN A 242 12.07 -56.65 17.41
C GLN A 242 11.12 -55.50 17.75
N LYS A 243 11.66 -54.32 18.07
CA LYS A 243 10.85 -53.12 18.33
C LYS A 243 10.06 -52.68 17.09
N MET A 244 10.69 -52.65 15.92
CA MET A 244 10.03 -52.35 14.63
C MET A 244 8.92 -53.36 14.28
N MET A 245 9.13 -54.64 14.59
CA MET A 245 8.13 -55.70 14.38
C MET A 245 6.94 -55.56 15.35
N GLN A 246 7.19 -55.17 16.60
CA GLN A 246 6.14 -54.93 17.60
C GLN A 246 5.33 -53.65 17.33
N THR A 247 5.95 -52.59 16.78
CA THR A 247 5.23 -51.36 16.40
C THR A 247 4.33 -51.58 15.19
N SER A 248 4.76 -52.37 14.20
CA SER A 248 3.94 -52.72 13.03
C SER A 248 2.71 -53.55 13.43
N ASN A 249 2.84 -54.43 14.42
CA ASN A 249 1.74 -55.25 14.93
C ASN A 249 0.72 -54.47 15.79
N ARG A 250 1.04 -53.25 16.24
CA ARG A 250 0.14 -52.37 17.02
C ARG A 250 -0.70 -51.42 16.17
N GLN A 251 -0.37 -51.24 14.88
CA GLN A 251 -1.03 -50.28 14.00
C GLN A 251 -2.20 -50.87 13.19
N GLY A 252 -2.70 -52.05 13.58
CA GLY A 252 -3.78 -52.77 12.90
C GLY A 252 -5.19 -52.57 13.47
N ASN A 253 -5.39 -51.79 14.54
CA ASN A 253 -6.71 -51.67 15.17
C ASN A 253 -6.92 -50.30 15.86
N GLY A 254 -7.60 -49.37 15.18
CA GLY A 254 -8.03 -48.09 15.76
C GLY A 254 -8.98 -47.33 14.83
N PRO A 255 -10.11 -46.78 15.32
CA PRO A 255 -11.15 -46.17 14.50
C PRO A 255 -10.68 -44.81 13.95
N GLY A 256 -10.90 -44.61 12.65
CA GLY A 256 -10.33 -43.52 11.87
C GLY A 256 -10.77 -42.12 12.26
N ASN A 257 -9.79 -41.23 12.44
CA ASN A 257 -9.96 -39.79 12.50
C ASN A 257 -9.63 -39.18 11.13
N SER A 258 -10.56 -38.37 10.60
CA SER A 258 -10.40 -37.35 9.55
C SER A 258 -9.67 -37.75 8.25
N LYS A 259 -10.42 -38.27 7.27
CA LYS A 259 -9.98 -38.23 5.86
C LYS A 259 -9.92 -36.78 5.38
N SER A 260 -8.71 -36.30 5.05
CA SER A 260 -8.52 -35.09 4.26
C SER A 260 -9.27 -35.23 2.93
N HIS A 261 -10.07 -34.23 2.57
CA HIS A 261 -10.78 -34.22 1.29
C HIS A 261 -9.76 -34.13 0.14
N SER A 262 -9.61 -35.20 -0.64
CA SER A 262 -8.81 -35.19 -1.86
C SER A 262 -9.63 -34.55 -2.99
N TRP A 263 -9.35 -33.28 -3.28
CA TRP A 263 -9.99 -32.55 -4.37
C TRP A 263 -9.67 -33.21 -5.71
N THR A 264 -10.66 -33.81 -6.36
CA THR A 264 -10.49 -34.32 -7.73
C THR A 264 -10.70 -33.20 -8.76
N GLN A 265 -10.27 -33.43 -10.01
CA GLN A 265 -10.45 -32.43 -11.07
C GLN A 265 -11.94 -32.11 -11.33
N ASP A 266 -12.82 -33.10 -11.18
CA ASP A 266 -14.26 -32.91 -11.32
C ASP A 266 -14.86 -32.10 -10.17
N ASP A 267 -14.36 -32.30 -8.93
CA ASP A 267 -14.76 -31.50 -7.76
C ASP A 267 -14.34 -30.03 -7.90
N ILE A 268 -13.14 -29.79 -8.44
CA ILE A 268 -12.62 -28.44 -8.72
C ILE A 268 -13.49 -27.76 -9.79
N ASN A 269 -13.80 -28.45 -10.88
CA ASN A 269 -14.66 -27.93 -11.94
C ASN A 269 -16.09 -27.62 -11.44
N LEU A 270 -16.62 -28.47 -10.56
CA LEU A 270 -17.94 -28.26 -9.94
C LEU A 270 -17.93 -27.09 -8.95
N LEU A 271 -16.86 -26.95 -8.15
CA LEU A 271 -16.66 -25.81 -7.25
C LEU A 271 -16.65 -24.49 -8.02
N ILE A 272 -15.89 -24.41 -9.12
CA ILE A 272 -15.82 -23.21 -9.96
C ILE A 272 -17.23 -22.82 -10.49
N LYS A 273 -18.00 -23.81 -10.96
CA LYS A 273 -19.39 -23.57 -11.41
C LYS A 273 -20.27 -23.07 -10.27
N ALA A 274 -20.17 -23.67 -9.08
CA ALA A 274 -20.96 -23.27 -7.93
C ALA A 274 -20.62 -21.84 -7.44
N VAL A 275 -19.33 -21.48 -7.39
CA VAL A 275 -18.88 -20.14 -7.00
C VAL A 275 -19.38 -19.05 -7.97
N ASN A 276 -19.46 -19.36 -9.27
CA ASN A 276 -19.98 -18.45 -10.30
C ASN A 276 -21.52 -18.36 -10.28
N LEU A 277 -22.20 -19.45 -9.99
CA LEU A 277 -23.67 -19.49 -9.88
C LEU A 277 -24.17 -18.72 -8.66
N PHE A 278 -23.39 -18.70 -7.58
CA PHE A 278 -23.70 -18.00 -6.33
C PHE A 278 -22.69 -16.85 -6.09
N PRO A 279 -22.93 -15.63 -6.61
CA PRO A 279 -22.01 -14.50 -6.50
C PRO A 279 -21.86 -13.97 -5.06
N ALA A 280 -20.82 -13.16 -4.83
CA ALA A 280 -20.53 -12.58 -3.52
C ALA A 280 -21.61 -11.57 -3.08
N GLY A 281 -22.10 -11.68 -1.85
CA GLY A 281 -23.10 -10.73 -1.32
C GLY A 281 -23.71 -11.08 0.04
N THR A 282 -23.67 -12.35 0.46
CA THR A 282 -24.24 -12.79 1.76
C THR A 282 -23.30 -13.72 2.52
N SER A 283 -23.39 -13.70 3.86
CA SER A 283 -22.58 -14.54 4.76
C SER A 283 -22.83 -16.04 4.57
N GLN A 284 -24.02 -16.42 4.11
CA GLN A 284 -24.45 -17.81 3.88
C GLN A 284 -23.98 -18.40 2.54
N ARG A 285 -23.26 -17.63 1.70
CA ARG A 285 -22.80 -18.07 0.38
C ARG A 285 -22.09 -19.44 0.43
N TRP A 286 -21.18 -19.62 1.38
CA TRP A 286 -20.36 -20.83 1.47
C TRP A 286 -21.15 -22.06 1.95
N GLU A 287 -22.25 -21.85 2.67
CA GLU A 287 -23.18 -22.91 3.04
C GLU A 287 -23.95 -23.41 1.82
N VAL A 288 -24.43 -22.48 0.98
CA VAL A 288 -25.13 -22.81 -0.27
C VAL A 288 -24.20 -23.52 -1.25
N VAL A 289 -22.96 -23.04 -1.42
CA VAL A 289 -21.95 -23.67 -2.29
C VAL A 289 -21.58 -25.07 -1.76
N ALA A 290 -21.39 -25.24 -0.46
CA ALA A 290 -21.10 -26.55 0.13
C ALA A 290 -22.26 -27.54 -0.06
N ASN A 291 -23.50 -27.10 0.11
CA ASN A 291 -24.67 -27.93 -0.12
C ASN A 291 -24.87 -28.29 -1.59
N PHE A 292 -24.62 -27.33 -2.50
CA PHE A 292 -24.64 -27.57 -3.94
C PHE A 292 -23.60 -28.62 -4.35
N MET A 293 -22.38 -28.53 -3.83
CA MET A 293 -21.35 -29.55 -4.09
C MET A 293 -21.76 -30.93 -3.56
N LYS A 294 -22.31 -31.01 -2.34
CA LYS A 294 -22.81 -32.28 -1.78
C LYS A 294 -23.88 -32.94 -2.64
N GLN A 295 -24.75 -32.16 -3.27
CA GLN A 295 -25.84 -32.65 -4.11
C GLN A 295 -25.39 -33.07 -5.52
N HIS A 296 -24.30 -32.50 -6.03
CA HIS A 296 -23.89 -32.64 -7.42
C HIS A 296 -22.52 -33.32 -7.63
N CYS A 297 -21.80 -33.68 -6.58
CA CYS A 297 -20.59 -34.52 -6.66
C CYS A 297 -20.97 -35.94 -7.09
N LYS A 298 -20.40 -36.40 -8.21
CA LYS A 298 -20.71 -37.70 -8.83
C LYS A 298 -20.14 -38.92 -8.08
N ASN A 299 -19.19 -38.70 -7.16
CA ASN A 299 -18.64 -39.74 -6.30
C ASN A 299 -19.46 -39.81 -5.01
N GLY A 300 -20.54 -40.60 -5.01
CA GLY A 300 -21.45 -40.78 -3.87
C GLY A 300 -20.84 -41.54 -2.69
N HIS A 301 -19.99 -40.90 -1.89
CA HIS A 301 -19.54 -41.46 -0.61
C HIS A 301 -19.40 -40.39 0.49
N GLY A 302 -20.49 -40.08 1.20
CA GLY A 302 -20.43 -39.61 2.59
C GLY A 302 -19.40 -38.53 2.93
N TYR A 303 -19.23 -37.52 2.07
CA TYR A 303 -18.25 -36.46 2.27
C TYR A 303 -18.90 -35.30 3.02
N ASN A 304 -18.58 -35.15 4.30
CA ASN A 304 -18.93 -33.96 5.07
C ASN A 304 -18.06 -32.76 4.65
N LEU A 305 -18.29 -32.22 3.44
CA LEU A 305 -17.68 -30.95 3.04
C LEU A 305 -18.23 -29.82 3.92
N SER A 306 -17.37 -29.19 4.70
CA SER A 306 -17.72 -28.02 5.49
C SER A 306 -17.69 -26.75 4.61
N PRO A 307 -18.53 -25.74 4.89
CA PRO A 307 -18.40 -24.41 4.29
C PRO A 307 -16.97 -23.83 4.39
N LYS A 308 -16.23 -24.21 5.45
CA LYS A 308 -14.83 -23.80 5.64
C LYS A 308 -13.88 -24.45 4.62
N ASP A 309 -14.08 -25.72 4.27
CA ASP A 309 -13.22 -26.44 3.34
C ASP A 309 -13.36 -25.89 1.92
N VAL A 310 -14.61 -25.63 1.53
CA VAL A 310 -14.99 -25.03 0.24
C VAL A 310 -14.43 -23.62 0.10
N LEU A 311 -14.55 -22.79 1.15
CA LEU A 311 -13.96 -21.45 1.20
C LEU A 311 -12.43 -21.50 1.08
N SER A 312 -11.79 -22.40 1.83
CA SER A 312 -10.34 -22.55 1.80
C SER A 312 -9.85 -22.92 0.41
N LYS A 313 -10.52 -23.87 -0.26
CA LYS A 313 -10.12 -24.27 -1.61
C LYS A 313 -10.40 -23.20 -2.65
N ALA A 314 -11.53 -22.50 -2.56
CA ALA A 314 -11.84 -21.39 -3.46
C ALA A 314 -10.78 -20.27 -3.38
N LYS A 315 -10.30 -19.96 -2.17
CA LYS A 315 -9.20 -18.99 -1.97
C LYS A 315 -7.87 -19.48 -2.52
N GLU A 316 -7.56 -20.77 -2.34
CA GLU A 316 -6.34 -21.39 -2.89
C GLU A 316 -6.33 -21.31 -4.43
N LEU A 317 -7.45 -21.62 -5.08
CA LEU A 317 -7.60 -21.53 -6.53
C LEU A 317 -7.47 -20.09 -7.03
N GLN A 318 -8.12 -19.13 -6.37
CA GLN A 318 -8.00 -17.71 -6.70
C GLN A 318 -6.56 -17.20 -6.54
N SER A 319 -5.88 -17.59 -5.45
CA SER A 319 -4.47 -17.22 -5.23
C SER A 319 -3.54 -17.83 -6.27
N CYS A 320 -3.81 -19.06 -6.72
CA CYS A 320 -3.03 -19.73 -7.75
C CYS A 320 -3.23 -19.06 -9.12
N ASP A 321 -4.46 -18.65 -9.46
CA ASP A 321 -4.77 -17.93 -10.70
C ASP A 321 -4.14 -16.52 -10.71
N GLU A 322 -4.19 -15.79 -9.59
CA GLU A 322 -3.52 -14.49 -9.46
C GLU A 322 -1.98 -14.62 -9.57
N GLN A 323 -1.41 -15.69 -9.00
CA GLN A 323 0.01 -15.98 -9.11
C GLN A 323 0.42 -16.39 -10.53
N ASN A 324 -0.39 -17.18 -11.22
CA ASN A 324 -0.19 -17.54 -12.62
C ASN A 324 -0.33 -16.32 -13.55
N ALA A 325 -1.28 -15.41 -13.29
CA ALA A 325 -1.42 -14.17 -14.03
C ALA A 325 -0.21 -13.24 -13.85
N ARG A 326 0.30 -13.13 -12.61
CA ARG A 326 1.55 -12.39 -12.30
C ARG A 326 2.77 -12.99 -13.00
N LEU A 327 2.90 -14.32 -13.02
CA LEU A 327 3.99 -15.01 -13.71
C LEU A 327 3.91 -14.82 -15.24
N LYS A 328 2.71 -14.86 -15.83
CA LYS A 328 2.50 -14.57 -17.27
C LYS A 328 2.86 -13.12 -17.63
N LEU A 329 2.45 -12.15 -16.80
CA LEU A 329 2.82 -10.74 -16.98
C LEU A 329 4.33 -10.51 -16.86
N ALA A 330 4.97 -11.16 -15.89
CA ALA A 330 6.43 -11.08 -15.71
C ALA A 330 7.19 -11.74 -16.88
N ALA A 331 6.72 -12.89 -17.37
CA ALA A 331 7.30 -13.56 -18.54
C ALA A 331 7.17 -12.69 -19.80
N ASN A 332 5.99 -12.12 -20.07
CA ASN A 332 5.78 -11.21 -21.20
C ASN A 332 6.65 -9.95 -21.12
N LYS A 333 6.80 -9.37 -19.92
CA LYS A 333 7.69 -8.22 -19.70
C LYS A 333 9.16 -8.55 -19.91
N THR A 334 9.56 -9.78 -19.60
CA THR A 334 10.94 -10.25 -19.77
C THR A 334 11.23 -10.57 -21.24
N ALA A 335 10.26 -11.16 -21.96
CA ALA A 335 10.35 -11.40 -23.40
C ALA A 335 10.45 -10.09 -24.19
N TYR A 336 9.70 -9.05 -23.81
CA TYR A 336 9.78 -7.73 -24.45
C TYR A 336 11.14 -7.06 -24.27
N LYS A 337 11.76 -7.22 -23.10
CA LYS A 337 13.12 -6.70 -22.81
C LYS A 337 14.26 -7.46 -23.49
N GLN A 338 14.00 -8.66 -24.03
CA GLN A 338 14.97 -9.44 -24.78
C GLN A 338 14.91 -9.15 -26.29
N LEU A 339 13.93 -8.36 -26.73
CA LEU A 339 13.71 -7.95 -28.12
C LEU A 339 14.14 -6.50 -28.40
N GLU A 340 14.49 -5.74 -27.36
CA GLU A 340 15.25 -4.47 -27.43
C GLU A 340 16.74 -4.74 -27.21
#